data_AF-A0A257MDW6-F1
#
_entry.id   AF-A0A257MDW6-F1
#
_cell.length_a   1.000
_cell.length_b   1.000
_cell.length_c   1.000
_cell.angle_alpha   90.00
_cell.angle_beta   90.00
_cell.angle_gamma   90.00
#
_symmetry.space_group_name_H-M   'P 1'
#
loop_
_entity.id
_entity.type
_entity.pdbx_description
1 polymer ?
#
loop_
_entity_poly.entity_id
_entity_poly.type
_entity_poly.pdbx_seq_one_letter_code
_entity_poly.pdbx_strand_id
1 'polypeptide(L)'
;TCYMPIYCGVRNLPLEFGRGNMSVFDLTSPWWTFNFVTNWATLRYEDIKSDIQLVQARIESREITQQPVIDRSAEEILEAKGPDACRQYLTNYSVNNSLSVLNDWQELANRLVVNYTCGMIKDTSNGQYRPKGYPNWWLNDTGYHYGPKTYRLL
;
A
#
# COMPACT_ATOMS: atom_id res chain seq x y z
N THR A 1 -1.33 5.72 -0.21
CA THR A 1 0.08 5.89 0.17
C THR A 1 0.26 5.46 1.61
N CYS A 2 1.49 5.37 2.10
CA CYS A 2 1.82 5.05 3.50
C CYS A 2 3.08 5.82 3.89
N TYR A 3 3.12 6.35 5.11
CA TYR A 3 4.33 6.93 5.65
C TYR A 3 5.25 5.86 6.23
N MET A 4 6.55 6.12 6.21
CA MET A 4 7.57 5.30 6.88
C MET A 4 8.69 6.22 7.40
N PRO A 5 9.14 6.10 8.66
CA PRO A 5 10.20 6.93 9.20
C PRO A 5 11.56 6.49 8.67
N ILE A 6 12.38 7.47 8.28
CA ILE A 6 13.80 7.29 7.95
C ILE A 6 14.57 8.33 8.78
N TYR A 7 15.52 7.86 9.57
CA TYR A 7 16.30 8.76 10.42
C TYR A 7 17.27 9.62 9.60
N CYS A 8 17.42 10.87 10.01
CA CYS A 8 18.46 11.73 9.47
C CYS A 8 19.85 11.15 9.79
N GLY A 9 20.77 11.25 8.84
CA GLY A 9 22.15 10.81 9.04
C GLY A 9 22.37 9.30 8.93
N VAL A 10 21.41 8.51 8.43
CA VAL A 10 21.70 7.13 8.00
C VAL A 10 22.75 7.11 6.89
N ARG A 11 23.49 5.99 6.78
CA ARG A 11 24.59 5.87 5.79
C ARG A 11 24.12 5.38 4.43
N ASN A 12 23.03 4.64 4.38
CA ASN A 12 22.47 4.10 3.15
C ASN A 12 20.94 3.90 3.28
N LEU A 13 20.33 3.62 2.15
CA LEU A 13 18.95 3.16 2.02
C LEU A 13 18.97 1.76 1.39
N PRO A 14 17.87 1.00 1.44
CA PRO A 14 17.78 -0.25 0.71
C PRO A 14 18.01 -0.02 -0.78
N LEU A 15 18.61 -1.00 -1.44
CA LEU A 15 19.01 -0.91 -2.85
C LEU A 15 17.82 -0.64 -3.77
N GLU A 16 16.66 -1.18 -3.41
CA GLU A 16 15.35 -1.03 -4.03
C GLU A 16 14.95 0.45 -4.14
N PHE A 17 15.23 1.24 -3.10
CA PHE A 17 14.93 2.67 -3.06
C PHE A 17 15.95 3.51 -3.84
N GLY A 18 17.12 2.93 -4.18
CA GLY A 18 18.10 3.55 -5.07
C GLY A 18 17.86 3.27 -6.56
N ARG A 19 16.98 2.32 -6.91
CA ARG A 19 16.69 1.91 -8.28
C ARG A 19 15.45 2.63 -8.81
N GLY A 20 15.67 3.75 -9.50
CA GLY A 20 14.62 4.62 -10.05
C GLY A 20 14.27 4.39 -11.51
N ASN A 21 14.41 3.18 -12.06
CA ASN A 21 14.10 2.94 -13.47
C ASN A 21 12.59 2.88 -13.71
N MET A 22 12.03 3.99 -14.17
CA MET A 22 10.59 4.12 -14.49
C MET A 22 10.24 3.63 -15.90
N SER A 23 11.20 3.11 -16.68
CA SER A 23 10.94 2.61 -18.04
C SER A 23 10.69 1.10 -18.09
N VAL A 24 11.01 0.38 -17.02
CA VAL A 24 10.83 -1.07 -16.91
C VAL A 24 10.00 -1.36 -15.67
N PHE A 25 8.87 -2.04 -15.85
CA PHE A 25 8.03 -2.46 -14.74
C PHE A 25 8.76 -3.46 -13.84
N ASP A 26 8.82 -3.16 -12.55
CA ASP A 26 9.52 -3.97 -11.55
C ASP A 26 8.85 -3.81 -10.18
N LEU A 27 8.15 -4.86 -9.72
CA LEU A 27 7.52 -4.84 -8.39
C LEU A 27 8.53 -4.87 -7.23
N THR A 28 9.83 -5.04 -7.47
CA THR A 28 10.84 -4.81 -6.43
C THR A 28 11.18 -3.32 -6.26
N SER A 29 10.77 -2.47 -7.21
CA SER A 29 10.89 -1.02 -7.06
C SER A 29 9.76 -0.46 -6.19
N PRO A 30 10.07 0.38 -5.18
CA PRO A 30 9.05 1.09 -4.42
C PRO A 30 8.19 1.97 -5.32
N TRP A 31 8.79 2.62 -6.32
CA TRP A 31 8.04 3.47 -7.25
C TRP A 31 6.92 2.67 -7.95
N TRP A 32 7.27 1.54 -8.56
CA TRP A 32 6.30 0.72 -9.29
C TRP A 32 5.31 0.02 -8.37
N THR A 33 5.74 -0.45 -7.20
CA THR A 33 4.86 -1.10 -6.22
C THR A 33 3.75 -0.17 -5.76
N PHE A 34 4.11 1.06 -5.38
CA PHE A 34 3.12 2.04 -4.91
C PHE A 34 2.23 2.55 -6.06
N ASN A 35 2.79 2.75 -7.25
CA ASN A 35 2.01 3.12 -8.43
C ASN A 35 1.06 2.00 -8.88
N PHE A 36 1.47 0.73 -8.77
CA PHE A 36 0.61 -0.40 -9.10
C PHE A 36 -0.65 -0.41 -8.24
N VAL A 37 -0.52 -0.30 -6.92
CA VAL A 37 -1.66 -0.21 -5.99
C VAL A 37 -2.53 1.01 -6.31
N THR A 38 -1.91 2.15 -6.61
CA THR A 38 -2.64 3.39 -6.96
C THR A 38 -3.45 3.20 -8.24
N ASN A 39 -2.84 2.66 -9.29
CA ASN A 39 -3.49 2.38 -10.56
C ASN A 39 -4.60 1.33 -10.42
N TRP A 40 -4.42 0.33 -9.56
CA TRP A 40 -5.49 -0.63 -9.29
C TRP A 40 -6.67 0.04 -8.59
N ALA A 41 -6.38 0.93 -7.63
CA ALA A 41 -7.41 1.69 -6.92
C ALA A 41 -8.23 2.59 -7.84
N THR A 42 -7.66 3.13 -8.94
CA THR A 42 -8.45 3.97 -9.87
C THR A 42 -9.55 3.19 -10.59
N LEU A 43 -9.41 1.87 -10.72
CA LEU A 43 -10.44 1.02 -11.33
C LEU A 43 -11.72 1.00 -10.48
N ARG A 44 -11.58 0.96 -9.15
CA ARG A 44 -12.69 0.80 -8.19
C ARG A 44 -12.39 1.42 -6.84
N TYR A 45 -12.19 2.74 -6.83
CA TYR A 45 -11.68 3.45 -5.65
C TYR A 45 -12.56 3.25 -4.41
N GLU A 46 -13.88 3.29 -4.57
CA GLU A 46 -14.82 3.16 -3.45
C GLU A 46 -14.67 1.85 -2.69
N ASP A 47 -14.37 0.76 -3.39
CA ASP A 47 -14.18 -0.56 -2.79
C ASP A 47 -12.74 -0.77 -2.30
N ILE A 48 -11.75 -0.36 -3.12
CA ILE A 48 -10.34 -0.64 -2.86
C ILE A 48 -9.76 0.25 -1.74
N LYS A 49 -10.28 1.46 -1.54
CA LYS A 49 -9.75 2.42 -0.56
C LYS A 49 -9.70 1.85 0.86
N SER A 50 -10.69 1.06 1.27
CA SER A 50 -10.74 0.48 2.61
C SER A 50 -9.65 -0.57 2.82
N ASP A 51 -9.33 -1.37 1.80
CA ASP A 51 -8.25 -2.35 1.86
C ASP A 51 -6.88 -1.67 1.97
N ILE A 52 -6.69 -0.56 1.25
CA ILE A 52 -5.48 0.27 1.33
C ILE A 52 -5.37 0.90 2.73
N GLN A 53 -6.44 1.53 3.22
CA GLN A 53 -6.45 2.20 4.52
C GLN A 53 -6.20 1.24 5.67
N LEU A 54 -6.69 -0.01 5.58
CA LEU A 54 -6.43 -1.04 6.58
C LEU A 54 -4.93 -1.36 6.68
N VAL A 55 -4.25 -1.54 5.54
CA VAL A 55 -2.80 -1.81 5.53
C VAL A 55 -2.02 -0.58 5.96
N GLN A 56 -2.40 0.60 5.47
CA GLN A 56 -1.78 1.86 5.86
C GLN A 56 -1.84 2.05 7.38
N ALA A 57 -3.04 1.94 7.97
CA ALA A 57 -3.24 2.10 9.41
C ALA A 57 -2.42 1.08 10.20
N ARG A 58 -2.36 -0.18 9.74
CA ARG A 58 -1.55 -1.24 10.38
C ARG A 58 -0.06 -0.88 10.40
N ILE A 59 0.48 -0.40 9.26
CA ILE A 59 1.90 -0.04 9.15
C ILE A 59 2.20 1.19 10.01
N GLU A 60 1.46 2.28 9.81
CA GLU A 60 1.72 3.54 10.50
C GLU A 60 1.55 3.39 12.03
N SER A 61 0.56 2.60 12.48
CA SER A 61 0.39 2.31 13.91
C SER A 61 1.56 1.51 14.50
N ARG A 62 2.08 0.52 13.75
CA ARG A 62 3.26 -0.26 14.15
C ARG A 62 4.46 0.65 14.34
N GLU A 63 4.71 1.53 13.36
CA GLU A 63 5.86 2.44 13.39
C GLU A 63 5.76 3.44 14.53
N ILE A 64 4.61 4.10 14.69
CA ILE A 64 4.37 5.04 15.80
C ILE A 64 4.57 4.36 17.16
N THR A 65 4.09 3.12 17.30
CA THR A 65 4.21 2.37 18.57
C THR A 65 5.66 1.97 18.86
N GLN A 66 6.44 1.61 17.84
CA GLN A 66 7.82 1.15 18.00
C GLN A 66 8.80 2.31 18.16
N GLN A 67 8.48 3.49 17.63
CA GLN A 67 9.36 4.66 17.56
C GLN A 67 10.06 5.00 18.90
N PRO A 68 9.36 5.10 20.05
CA PRO A 68 10.01 5.46 21.32
C PRO A 68 11.04 4.43 21.81
N VAL A 69 10.87 3.15 21.46
CA VAL A 69 11.81 2.08 21.83
C VAL A 69 13.08 2.20 21.00
N ILE A 70 12.94 2.48 19.71
CA ILE A 70 14.07 2.67 18.79
C ILE A 70 14.88 3.91 19.19
N ASP A 71 14.20 5.02 19.50
CA ASP A 71 14.83 6.27 19.93
C ASP A 71 15.65 6.05 21.22
N ARG A 72 15.06 5.41 22.23
CA ARG A 72 15.78 5.09 23.49
C ARG A 72 16.99 4.20 23.26
N SER A 73 16.86 3.14 22.45
CA SER A 73 17.98 2.27 22.11
C SER A 73 19.09 3.04 21.37
N ALA A 74 18.74 3.99 20.52
CA ALA A 74 19.71 4.82 19.81
C ALA A 74 20.47 5.75 20.78
N GLU A 75 19.79 6.34 21.76
CA GLU A 75 20.40 7.14 22.84
C GLU A 75 21.38 6.30 23.68
N GLU A 76 20.95 5.13 24.15
CA GLU A 76 21.80 4.22 24.93
C GLU A 76 23.05 3.78 24.15
N ILE A 77 22.91 3.49 22.85
CA ILE A 77 24.04 3.13 21.98
C ILE A 77 24.96 4.34 21.77
N LEU A 78 24.40 5.54 21.62
CA LEU A 78 25.19 6.77 21.45
C LEU A 78 26.06 7.03 22.68
N GLU A 79 25.50 6.90 23.88
CA GLU A 79 26.23 7.08 25.13
C GLU A 79 27.29 6.00 25.35
N ALA A 80 26.96 4.73 25.08
CA ALA A 80 27.85 3.61 25.40
C ALA A 80 28.93 3.34 24.33
N LYS A 81 28.64 3.60 23.05
CA LYS A 81 29.46 3.17 21.91
C LYS A 81 29.78 4.30 20.92
N GLY A 82 29.25 5.50 21.15
CA GLY A 82 29.53 6.68 20.34
C GLY A 82 28.72 6.79 19.04
N PRO A 83 28.93 7.89 18.30
CA PRO A 83 28.06 8.30 17.18
C PRO A 83 28.08 7.33 16.01
N ASP A 84 29.21 6.68 15.71
CA ASP A 84 29.30 5.78 14.56
C ASP A 84 28.48 4.50 14.72
N ALA A 85 28.43 3.97 15.95
CA ALA A 85 27.61 2.81 16.30
C ALA A 85 26.12 3.16 16.29
N CYS A 86 25.74 4.31 16.85
CA CYS A 86 24.37 4.82 16.82
C CYS A 86 23.87 5.01 15.37
N ARG A 87 24.67 5.66 14.51
CA ARG A 87 24.34 5.81 13.08
C ARG A 87 24.17 4.47 12.38
N GLN A 88 25.00 3.47 12.70
CA GLN A 88 24.86 2.13 12.11
C GLN A 88 23.54 1.46 12.55
N TYR A 89 23.19 1.58 13.82
CA TYR A 89 21.93 1.06 14.36
C TYR A 89 20.72 1.68 13.66
N LEU A 90 20.65 3.01 13.58
CA LEU A 90 19.56 3.72 12.92
C LEU A 90 19.50 3.44 11.41
N THR A 91 20.65 3.25 10.78
CA THR A 91 20.74 2.82 9.37
C THR A 91 20.11 1.45 9.19
N ASN A 92 20.50 0.47 10.00
CA ASN A 92 19.95 -0.88 9.93
C ASN A 92 18.43 -0.90 10.18
N TYR A 93 17.96 -0.15 11.19
CA TYR A 93 16.53 0.01 11.45
C TYR A 93 15.80 0.58 10.23
N SER A 94 16.26 1.72 9.70
CA SER A 94 15.60 2.41 8.59
C SER A 94 15.55 1.53 7.33
N VAL A 95 16.64 0.81 7.04
CA VAL A 95 16.71 -0.14 5.91
C VAL A 95 15.70 -1.28 6.10
N ASN A 96 15.71 -1.93 7.26
CA ASN A 96 14.83 -3.07 7.53
C ASN A 96 13.35 -2.65 7.53
N ASN A 97 13.02 -1.50 8.14
CA ASN A 97 11.66 -1.00 8.15
C ASN A 97 11.17 -0.67 6.74
N SER A 98 11.99 0.02 5.94
CA SER A 98 11.63 0.38 4.55
C SER A 98 11.36 -0.86 3.69
N LEU A 99 12.16 -1.93 3.85
CA LEU A 99 11.94 -3.20 3.17
C LEU A 99 10.67 -3.91 3.64
N SER A 100 10.40 -3.88 4.96
CA SER A 100 9.15 -4.45 5.50
C SER A 100 7.92 -3.73 4.94
N VAL A 101 7.96 -2.40 4.84
CA VAL A 101 6.85 -1.61 4.25
C VAL A 101 6.69 -1.92 2.77
N LEU A 102 7.79 -2.04 2.02
CA LEU A 102 7.73 -2.45 0.62
C LEU A 102 7.08 -3.83 0.45
N ASN A 103 7.47 -4.82 1.26
CA ASN A 103 6.87 -6.15 1.24
C ASN A 103 5.37 -6.10 1.59
N ASP A 104 4.99 -5.37 2.64
CA ASP A 104 3.58 -5.20 3.02
C ASP A 104 2.74 -4.61 1.86
N TRP A 105 3.33 -3.69 1.08
CA TRP A 105 2.67 -3.07 -0.07
C TRP A 105 2.60 -4.00 -1.29
N GLN A 106 3.61 -4.84 -1.51
CA GLN A 106 3.58 -5.91 -2.53
C GLN A 106 2.51 -6.96 -2.20
N GLU A 107 2.39 -7.36 -0.93
CA GLU A 107 1.33 -8.26 -0.48
C GLU A 107 -0.05 -7.65 -0.67
N LEU A 108 -0.21 -6.35 -0.41
CA LEU A 108 -1.43 -5.62 -0.74
C LEU A 108 -1.72 -5.68 -2.24
N ALA A 109 -0.73 -5.38 -3.10
CA ALA A 109 -0.90 -5.48 -4.56
C ALA A 109 -1.39 -6.87 -4.99
N ASN A 110 -0.77 -7.94 -4.47
CA ASN A 110 -1.19 -9.32 -4.74
C ASN A 110 -2.65 -9.58 -4.31
N ARG A 111 -3.03 -9.12 -3.11
CA ARG A 111 -4.42 -9.26 -2.63
C ARG A 111 -5.41 -8.47 -3.47
N LEU A 112 -5.06 -7.27 -3.92
CA LEU A 112 -5.93 -6.44 -4.74
C LEU A 112 -6.19 -7.09 -6.11
N VAL A 113 -5.17 -7.69 -6.73
CA VAL A 113 -5.37 -8.47 -7.97
C VAL A 113 -6.37 -9.59 -7.73
N VAL A 114 -6.18 -10.39 -6.67
CA VAL A 114 -7.08 -11.51 -6.34
C VAL A 114 -8.50 -11.03 -6.00
N ASN A 115 -8.65 -9.93 -5.28
CA ASN A 115 -9.98 -9.49 -4.82
C ASN A 115 -10.78 -8.74 -5.89
N TYR A 116 -10.10 -8.10 -6.86
CA TYR A 116 -10.72 -7.22 -7.84
C TYR A 116 -10.28 -7.56 -9.27
N THR A 117 -10.71 -8.69 -9.81
CA THR A 117 -10.32 -9.16 -11.14
C THR A 117 -11.44 -8.98 -12.16
N CYS A 118 -11.10 -8.50 -13.37
CA CYS A 118 -12.01 -8.42 -14.53
C CYS A 118 -13.36 -7.71 -14.25
N GLY A 119 -13.33 -6.64 -13.44
CA GLY A 119 -14.54 -5.89 -13.04
C GLY A 119 -15.38 -6.58 -11.95
N MET A 120 -14.99 -7.77 -11.52
CA MET A 120 -15.66 -8.55 -10.47
C MET A 120 -14.99 -8.29 -9.11
N ILE A 121 -15.77 -8.47 -8.04
CA ILE A 121 -15.26 -8.52 -6.67
C ILE A 121 -15.36 -9.94 -6.15
N LYS A 122 -14.31 -10.41 -5.49
CA LYS A 122 -14.31 -11.65 -4.73
C LYS A 122 -15.10 -11.47 -3.42
N ASP A 123 -16.13 -12.29 -3.23
CA ASP A 123 -16.84 -12.43 -1.96
C ASP A 123 -15.97 -13.22 -0.99
N THR A 124 -15.65 -12.62 0.16
CA THR A 124 -14.78 -13.25 1.17
C THR A 124 -15.45 -14.42 1.90
N SER A 125 -16.79 -14.51 1.90
CA SER A 125 -17.54 -15.55 2.61
C SER A 125 -17.53 -16.90 1.89
N ASN A 126 -17.54 -16.88 0.56
CA ASN A 126 -17.68 -18.07 -0.27
C ASN A 126 -16.66 -18.17 -1.42
N GLY A 127 -15.81 -17.15 -1.60
CA GLY A 127 -14.76 -17.11 -2.61
C GLY A 127 -15.24 -16.86 -4.05
N GLN A 128 -16.54 -16.63 -4.28
CA GLN A 128 -17.09 -16.39 -5.61
C GLN A 128 -16.82 -14.96 -6.09
N TYR A 129 -16.68 -14.81 -7.40
CA TYR A 129 -16.55 -13.50 -8.04
C TYR A 129 -17.90 -13.03 -8.55
N ARG A 130 -18.27 -11.79 -8.24
CA ARG A 130 -19.52 -11.18 -8.70
C ARG A 130 -19.28 -9.77 -9.21
N PRO A 131 -19.98 -9.34 -10.27
CA PRO A 131 -19.95 -7.94 -10.66
C PRO A 131 -20.69 -7.13 -9.59
N LYS A 132 -20.25 -5.89 -9.34
CA LYS A 132 -21.06 -4.97 -8.53
C LYS A 132 -21.92 -4.16 -9.47
N GLY A 133 -23.23 -4.37 -9.39
CA GLY A 133 -24.20 -3.54 -10.12
C GLY A 133 -24.31 -2.14 -9.53
N TYR A 134 -25.15 -1.32 -10.16
CA TYR A 134 -25.49 0.00 -9.63
C TYR A 134 -26.23 -0.12 -8.29
N PRO A 135 -26.08 0.87 -7.38
CA PRO A 135 -26.83 0.91 -6.12
C PRO A 135 -28.35 0.95 -6.37
N ASN A 136 -29.12 0.30 -5.50
CA ASN A 136 -30.58 0.25 -5.61
C ASN A 136 -31.22 1.65 -5.63
N TRP A 137 -30.72 2.60 -4.84
CA TRP A 137 -31.24 3.96 -4.83
C TRP A 137 -31.12 4.63 -6.20
N TRP A 138 -30.00 4.42 -6.89
CA TRP A 138 -29.75 5.01 -8.20
C TRP A 138 -30.61 4.36 -9.27
N LEU A 139 -30.77 3.03 -9.20
CA LEU A 139 -31.67 2.29 -10.10
C LEU A 139 -33.12 2.75 -9.93
N ASN A 140 -33.58 2.94 -8.69
CA ASN A 140 -34.93 3.40 -8.38
C ASN A 140 -35.18 4.81 -8.91
N ASP A 141 -34.22 5.71 -8.72
CA ASP A 141 -34.32 7.12 -9.14
C ASP A 141 -34.29 7.28 -10.68
N THR A 142 -33.46 6.49 -11.35
CA THR A 142 -33.27 6.57 -12.80
C THR A 142 -34.23 5.69 -13.60
N GLY A 143 -34.95 4.77 -12.95
CA GLY A 143 -35.73 3.73 -13.63
C GLY A 143 -34.87 2.72 -14.40
N TYR A 144 -33.55 2.71 -14.19
CA TYR A 144 -32.61 1.90 -14.98
C TYR A 144 -32.65 0.41 -14.65
N HIS A 145 -33.52 -0.04 -13.73
CA HIS A 145 -33.77 -1.47 -13.47
C HIS A 145 -34.00 -2.29 -14.75
N TYR A 146 -34.60 -1.66 -15.76
CA TYR A 146 -34.92 -2.29 -17.04
C TYR A 146 -33.96 -1.92 -18.18
N GLY A 147 -32.98 -1.04 -17.93
CA GLY A 147 -32.07 -0.46 -18.92
C GLY A 147 -32.79 0.19 -20.11
N PRO A 148 -32.05 0.89 -21.00
CA PRO A 148 -32.57 1.22 -22.32
C PRO A 148 -32.80 -0.08 -23.10
N LYS A 149 -34.07 -0.43 -23.33
CA LYS A 149 -34.46 -1.60 -24.15
C LYS A 149 -34.18 -1.38 -25.63
N THR A 150 -34.04 -0.13 -26.05
CA THR A 150 -33.71 0.27 -27.42
C THR A 150 -32.75 1.44 -27.37
N TYR A 151 -31.71 1.37 -28.20
CA TYR A 151 -30.81 2.49 -28.45
C TYR A 151 -31.20 3.08 -29.81
N ARG A 152 -31.56 4.36 -29.88
CA ARG A 152 -31.54 5.07 -31.16
C ARG A 152 -30.08 5.37 -31.48
N LEU A 153 -29.52 4.61 -32.41
CA LEU A 153 -28.28 5.02 -33.06
C LEU A 153 -28.57 6.32 -33.83
N LEU A 154 -27.78 7.35 -33.57
CA LEU A 154 -27.78 8.60 -34.34
C LEU A 154 -27.15 8.36 -35.71
#